data_AF-A0A519LJS6-F1
#
_entry.id   AF-A0A519LJS6-F1
#
_cell.length_a   1.000
_cell.length_b   1.000
_cell.length_c   1.000
_cell.angle_alpha   90.00
_cell.angle_beta   90.00
_cell.angle_gamma   90.00
#
_symmetry.space_group_name_H-M   'P 1'
#
loop_
_entity.id
_entity.type
_entity.pdbx_description
1 polymer ?
#
loop_
_entity_poly.entity_id
_entity_poly.type
_entity_poly.pdbx_seq_one_letter_code
_entity_poly.pdbx_strand_id
1 'polypeptide(L)' 'SYTTKSKNFIFCSNSKVPVNEITYVEGFSKSQYLMMKFSGMTGMLGNKIFMKNSIYIDCTQNKIGIQ' A
#
# COMPACT_ATOMS: atom_id res chain seq x y z
N SER A 1 -0.54 9.89 15.03
CA SER A 1 -0.44 8.62 14.27
C SER A 1 0.33 7.61 15.10
N TYR A 2 0.05 6.32 14.93
CA TYR A 2 0.71 5.24 15.67
C TYR A 2 1.27 4.21 14.69
N THR A 3 2.55 3.87 14.79
CA THR A 3 3.21 2.92 13.89
C THR A 3 3.61 1.65 14.66
N THR A 4 3.34 0.49 14.09
CA THR A 4 3.73 -0.81 14.66
C THR A 4 4.38 -1.72 13.61
N LYS A 5 5.16 -2.69 14.09
CA LYS A 5 5.76 -3.72 13.23
C LYS A 5 4.69 -4.64 12.66
N SER A 6 4.91 -5.11 11.44
CA SER A 6 4.06 -6.09 10.79
C SER A 6 4.88 -7.25 10.23
N LYS A 7 4.23 -8.40 10.10
CA LYS A 7 4.76 -9.61 9.46
C LYS A 7 3.93 -9.98 8.21
N ASN A 8 3.12 -9.04 7.73
CA ASN A 8 2.25 -9.24 6.59
C ASN A 8 3.02 -9.02 5.27
N PHE A 9 2.43 -9.49 4.19
CA PHE A 9 2.94 -9.30 2.84
C PHE A 9 1.85 -8.68 1.97
N ILE A 10 2.25 -7.84 1.02
CA ILE A 10 1.41 -7.50 -0.12
C ILE A 10 1.82 -8.36 -1.32
N PHE A 11 0.84 -8.68 -2.15
CA PHE A 11 1.02 -9.44 -3.38
C PHE A 11 0.94 -8.49 -4.56
N CYS A 12 2.03 -8.42 -5.33
CA CYS A 12 2.09 -7.68 -6.57
C CYS A 12 2.29 -8.71 -7.69
N SER A 13 1.19 -9.15 -8.28
CA SER A 13 1.17 -10.33 -9.17
C SER A 13 1.78 -11.54 -8.45
N ASN A 14 2.91 -12.07 -8.94
CA ASN A 14 3.59 -13.22 -8.35
C ASN A 14 4.65 -12.84 -7.30
N SER A 15 4.89 -11.54 -7.08
CA SER A 15 5.87 -11.04 -6.12
C SER A 15 5.24 -10.83 -4.75
N LYS A 16 5.90 -11.32 -3.70
CA LYS A 16 5.55 -11.06 -2.30
C LYS A 16 6.45 -9.97 -1.75
N VAL A 17 5.88 -8.82 -1.39
CA VAL A 17 6.64 -7.70 -0.81
C VAL A 17 6.32 -7.61 0.69
N PRO A 18 7.32 -7.69 1.59
CA PRO A 18 7.08 -7.64 3.03
C PRO A 18 6.65 -6.24 3.47
N VAL A 19 5.61 -6.17 4.30
CA VAL A 19 5.16 -4.95 4.98
C VAL A 19 5.79 -4.95 6.37
N ASN A 20 6.88 -4.23 6.54
CA ASN A 20 7.59 -4.22 7.83
C ASN A 20 6.89 -3.36 8.89
N GLU A 21 6.16 -2.32 8.47
CA GLU A 21 5.54 -1.32 9.35
C GLU A 21 4.15 -0.93 8.83
N ILE A 22 3.21 -0.76 9.75
CA ILE A 22 1.87 -0.24 9.48
C ILE A 22 1.65 0.99 10.37
N THR A 23 1.09 2.05 9.79
CA THR A 23 0.79 3.30 10.50
C THR A 23 -0.70 3.56 10.53
N TYR A 24 -1.28 3.65 11.73
CA TYR A 24 -2.60 4.18 11.96
C TYR A 24 -2.54 5.71 11.95
N VAL A 25 -3.37 6.32 11.10
CA VAL A 25 -3.49 7.77 10.97
C VAL A 25 -4.86 8.19 11.48
N GLU A 26 -4.86 9.07 12.46
CA GLU A 26 -6.08 9.71 12.99
C GLU A 26 -6.56 10.81 12.04
N GLY A 27 -7.83 11.20 12.15
CA GLY A 27 -8.38 12.33 11.38
C GLY A 27 -9.25 11.95 10.18
N PHE A 28 -9.49 10.66 9.92
CA PHE A 28 -10.50 10.23 8.95
C PHE A 28 -11.89 10.18 9.60
N SER A 29 -12.87 10.82 8.96
CA SER A 29 -14.26 10.67 9.36
C SER A 29 -14.77 9.26 9.05
N LYS A 30 -15.80 8.81 9.78
CA LYS A 30 -16.44 7.51 9.50
C LYS A 30 -16.98 7.44 8.07
N SER A 31 -17.49 8.55 7.53
CA SER A 31 -17.98 8.60 6.15
C SER A 31 -16.85 8.48 5.13
N GLN A 32 -15.70 9.12 5.36
CA GLN A 32 -14.51 8.98 4.49
C GLN A 32 -14.02 7.53 4.48
N TYR A 33 -13.90 6.90 5.65
CA TYR A 33 -13.52 5.48 5.74
C TYR A 33 -14.50 4.57 4.99
N LEU A 34 -15.80 4.83 5.12
CA LEU A 34 -16.83 4.02 4.49
C LEU A 34 -16.79 4.15 2.95
N MET A 35 -16.62 5.37 2.42
CA MET A 35 -16.45 5.61 0.99
C MET A 35 -15.22 4.90 0.43
N MET A 36 -14.08 5.02 1.13
CA MET A 36 -12.84 4.32 0.78
C MET A 36 -13.09 2.81 0.68
N LYS A 37 -13.69 2.21 1.73
CA LYS A 37 -14.02 0.78 1.75
C LYS A 37 -14.91 0.34 0.59
N PHE A 38 -15.95 1.11 0.25
CA PHE A 38 -16.88 0.77 -0.85
C PHE A 38 -16.27 0.99 -2.24
N SER A 39 -15.35 1.94 -2.39
CA SER A 39 -14.59 2.13 -3.64
C SER A 39 -13.51 1.07 -3.89
N GLY A 40 -13.31 0.14 -2.95
CA GLY A 40 -12.21 -0.84 -2.99
C GLY A 40 -10.86 -0.27 -2.54
N MET A 41 -10.80 1.00 -2.13
CA MET A 41 -9.61 1.64 -1.59
C MET A 41 -9.52 1.40 -0.09
N THR A 42 -8.66 0.49 0.35
CA THR A 42 -8.60 0.09 1.77
C THR A 42 -7.55 0.83 2.60
N GLY A 43 -6.72 1.68 1.98
CA GLY A 43 -5.71 2.46 2.68
C GLY A 43 -4.77 3.22 1.74
N MET A 44 -3.69 3.74 2.31
CA MET A 44 -2.62 4.42 1.58
C MET A 44 -1.33 3.61 1.70
N LEU A 45 -0.62 3.47 0.58
CA LEU A 45 0.68 2.80 0.54
C LEU A 45 1.77 3.87 0.40
N GLY A 46 2.64 3.97 1.41
CA GLY A 46 3.82 4.84 1.36
C GLY A 46 4.95 4.26 0.50
N ASN A 47 5.97 5.06 0.21
CA ASN A 47 7.10 4.66 -0.63
C ASN A 47 8.12 3.73 0.05
N LYS A 48 8.19 3.73 1.39
CA LYS A 48 9.19 2.95 2.16
C LYS A 48 9.22 1.47 1.81
N ILE A 49 8.07 0.89 1.46
CA ILE A 49 7.95 -0.52 1.08
C ILE A 49 8.75 -0.87 -0.19
N PHE A 50 9.03 0.12 -1.04
CA PHE A 50 9.75 -0.07 -2.30
C PHE A 50 11.23 0.29 -2.21
N MET A 51 11.75 0.74 -1.07
CA MET A 51 13.14 1.23 -0.97
C MET A 51 14.21 0.18 -1.28
N LYS A 52 13.85 -1.12 -1.28
CA LYS A 52 14.74 -2.25 -1.63
C LYS A 52 14.35 -2.92 -2.94
N ASN A 53 13.45 -2.30 -3.70
CA ASN A 53 12.93 -2.84 -4.94
C ASN A 53 13.05 -1.80 -6.05
N SER A 54 13.19 -2.26 -7.29
CA SER A 54 13.04 -1.41 -8.46
C SER A 54 11.56 -1.31 -8.83
N ILE A 55 11.08 -0.11 -9.10
CA ILE A 55 9.73 0.14 -9.60
C ILE A 55 9.82 0.40 -11.10
N TYR A 56 9.05 -0.35 -11.88
CA TYR A 56 8.88 -0.15 -13.31
C TYR A 56 7.49 0.44 -13.58
N ILE A 57 7.42 1.53 -14.31
CA ILE A 57 6.15 2.19 -14.67
C ILE A 57 6.01 2.11 -16.19
N ASP A 58 5.11 1.24 -16.65
CA ASP A 58 4.76 1.15 -18.07
C ASP A 58 3.55 2.06 -18.32
N CYS A 59 3.83 3.26 -18.83
CA CYS A 59 2.80 4.24 -19.17
C CYS A 59 2.00 3.86 -20.42
N THR A 60 2.51 2.95 -21.27
CA THR A 60 1.80 2.51 -22.47
C THR A 60 0.70 1.51 -22.14
N GLN A 61 0.95 0.65 -21.15
CA GLN A 61 -0.02 -0.35 -20.67
C GLN A 61 -0.73 0.05 -19.38
N ASN A 62 -0.39 1.19 -18.79
CA ASN A 62 -0.86 1.63 -17.47
C ASN A 62 -0.60 0.57 -16.37
N LYS A 63 0.62 0.01 -16.35
CA LYS A 63 1.02 -1.04 -15.41
C LYS A 63 2.21 -0.61 -14.55
N ILE A 64 2.26 -1.18 -13.33
CA ILE A 64 3.38 -1.02 -12.41
C ILE A 64 3.95 -2.42 -12.12
N GLY A 65 5.27 -2.55 -12.20
CA GLY A 65 6.03 -3.74 -11.85
C GLY A 65 6.99 -3.48 -10.69
N ILE A 66 7.29 -4.51 -9.90
CA ILE A 66 8.22 -4.42 -8.75
C ILE A 66 9.17 -5.63 -8.80
N GLN A 67 10.47 -5.36 -8.65
CA GLN A 67 11.53 -6.37 -8.55
C GLN A 67 12.36 -6.12 -7.30
#